data_AF-A0A329ZHV8-F1
#
_entry.id   AF-A0A329ZHV8-F1
#
_cell.length_a   1.000
_cell.length_b   1.000
_cell.length_c   1.000
_cell.angle_alpha   90.00
_cell.angle_beta   90.00
_cell.angle_gamma   90.00
#
_symmetry.space_group_name_H-M   'P 1'
#
loop_
_entity.id
_entity.type
_entity.pdbx_description
1 polymer ?
#
loop_
_entity_poly.entity_id
_entity_poly.type
_entity_poly.pdbx_seq_one_letter_code
_entity_poly.pdbx_strand_id
1 'polypeptide(L)'
;MANTCLNLYQLSDGYCYNTDSLILAYFARGFLKPKTRLLDIGAGCGILGLLCAREQTLELQMLEIDPKASLLARRNAANTSFAKNALVHNMSIFDFKSSVLFDTIITNPPFYNPHILKSPNDRKNLARIQDSMPLAALLASVKRLLKPRGNLLLCYDARECTVLFYELRKAGLYIQNACFVYPLRDRDASLVLIQAKIDYKGMLRILPPIYTHNSPNQQDNTEQLRQIYAWAHTHSIKVQSIDI
;
A
#
# COMPACT_ATOMS: atom_id res chain seq x y z
N MET A 1 3.44 -21.85 -3.56
CA MET A 1 4.87 -21.54 -3.73
C MET A 1 5.52 -21.58 -2.35
N ALA A 2 6.78 -22.02 -2.22
CA ALA A 2 7.44 -22.04 -0.92
C ALA A 2 7.42 -20.65 -0.27
N ASN A 3 7.18 -20.56 1.03
CA ASN A 3 7.14 -19.32 1.80
C ASN A 3 8.57 -18.77 1.98
N THR A 4 9.22 -18.38 0.88
CA THR A 4 10.59 -17.84 0.89
C THR A 4 10.59 -16.46 1.53
N CYS A 5 11.54 -16.24 2.44
CA CYS A 5 11.72 -14.95 3.09
C CYS A 5 12.03 -13.86 2.04
N LEU A 6 11.28 -12.75 2.07
CA LEU A 6 11.57 -11.58 1.24
C LEU A 6 12.59 -10.68 1.94
N ASN A 7 13.83 -10.72 1.45
CA ASN A 7 14.88 -9.80 1.87
C ASN A 7 14.71 -8.47 1.14
N LEU A 8 14.39 -7.41 1.88
CA LEU A 8 14.05 -6.10 1.33
C LEU A 8 15.07 -5.06 1.80
N TYR A 9 15.85 -4.55 0.86
CA TYR A 9 16.65 -3.35 1.07
C TYR A 9 15.72 -2.14 1.20
N GLN A 10 15.93 -1.33 2.24
CA GLN A 10 15.21 -0.09 2.45
C GLN A 10 16.10 0.97 3.13
N LEU A 11 15.79 2.23 2.85
CA LEU A 11 16.50 3.39 3.41
C LEU A 11 16.30 3.43 4.93
N SER A 12 17.39 3.43 5.69
CA SER A 12 17.36 3.64 7.14
C SER A 12 16.97 5.08 7.52
N ASP A 13 17.26 6.01 6.62
CA ASP A 13 16.99 7.45 6.72
C ASP A 13 15.79 7.90 5.86
N GLY A 14 15.01 6.95 5.33
CA GLY A 14 13.78 7.19 4.57
C GLY A 14 12.54 6.53 5.20
N TYR A 15 11.42 6.53 4.48
CA TYR A 15 10.22 5.80 4.91
C TYR A 15 10.44 4.29 4.76
N CYS A 16 10.31 3.58 5.87
CA CYS A 16 10.37 2.12 5.90
C CYS A 16 8.96 1.55 5.91
N TYR A 17 8.77 0.38 5.30
CA TYR A 17 7.48 -0.28 5.42
C TYR A 17 7.18 -0.59 6.89
N ASN A 18 5.89 -0.49 7.25
CA ASN A 18 5.39 -0.73 8.59
C ASN A 18 4.36 -1.86 8.57
N THR A 19 3.75 -2.11 9.74
CA THR A 19 2.69 -3.10 9.91
C THR A 19 1.52 -2.86 8.95
N ASP A 20 1.16 -1.61 8.68
CA ASP A 20 0.02 -1.25 7.82
C ASP A 20 0.21 -1.77 6.39
N SER A 21 1.42 -1.66 5.84
CA SER A 21 1.75 -2.23 4.53
C SER A 21 1.57 -3.75 4.50
N LEU A 22 1.97 -4.45 5.57
CA LEU A 22 1.81 -5.92 5.64
C LEU A 22 0.34 -6.32 5.76
N ILE A 23 -0.43 -5.58 6.57
CA ILE A 23 -1.87 -5.78 6.72
C ILE A 23 -2.60 -5.53 5.39
N LEU A 24 -2.25 -4.44 4.67
CA LEU A 24 -2.84 -4.13 3.37
C LEU A 24 -2.54 -5.22 2.34
N ALA A 25 -1.29 -5.70 2.25
CA ALA A 25 -0.92 -6.76 1.34
C ALA A 25 -1.64 -8.09 1.67
N TYR A 26 -1.79 -8.40 2.96
CA TYR A 26 -2.54 -9.58 3.41
C TYR A 26 -4.03 -9.48 3.09
N PHE A 27 -4.63 -8.30 3.24
CA PHE A 27 -6.00 -8.02 2.80
C PHE A 27 -6.14 -8.16 1.29
N ALA A 28 -5.18 -7.60 0.53
CA ALA A 28 -5.17 -7.57 -0.93
C ALA A 28 -5.23 -8.96 -1.57
N ARG A 29 -4.60 -9.98 -0.94
CA ARG A 29 -4.49 -11.34 -1.50
C ARG A 29 -5.85 -11.96 -1.88
N GLY A 30 -6.93 -11.61 -1.18
CA GLY A 30 -8.28 -12.11 -1.45
C GLY A 30 -8.92 -11.54 -2.72
N PHE A 31 -8.31 -10.51 -3.31
CA PHE A 31 -8.83 -9.79 -4.48
C PHE A 31 -7.93 -9.90 -5.72
N LEU A 32 -6.73 -10.49 -5.56
CA LEU A 32 -5.79 -10.70 -6.64
C LEU A 32 -6.25 -11.84 -7.55
N LYS A 33 -5.98 -11.71 -8.85
CA LYS A 33 -6.24 -12.75 -9.84
C LYS A 33 -4.94 -13.05 -10.60
N PRO A 34 -4.68 -14.31 -10.96
CA PRO A 34 -3.49 -14.66 -11.72
C PRO A 34 -3.52 -14.00 -13.11
N LYS A 35 -2.33 -13.75 -13.66
CA LYS A 35 -2.11 -13.16 -14.99
C LYS A 35 -2.78 -11.80 -15.17
N THR A 36 -2.85 -11.00 -14.10
CA THR A 36 -3.40 -9.64 -14.13
C THR A 36 -2.34 -8.58 -13.94
N ARG A 37 -2.64 -7.35 -14.37
CA ARG A 37 -1.76 -6.19 -14.20
C ARG A 37 -2.00 -5.51 -12.87
N LEU A 38 -0.92 -5.35 -12.10
CA LEU A 38 -0.94 -4.64 -10.83
C LEU A 38 -0.05 -3.39 -10.89
N LEU A 39 -0.61 -2.25 -10.47
CA LEU A 39 0.15 -1.02 -10.23
C LEU A 39 0.25 -0.77 -8.72
N ASP A 40 1.46 -0.64 -8.20
CA ASP A 40 1.75 -0.21 -6.83
C ASP A 40 2.15 1.28 -6.83
N ILE A 41 1.33 2.14 -6.21
CA ILE A 41 1.56 3.59 -6.19
C ILE A 41 2.17 3.99 -4.84
N GLY A 42 3.32 4.66 -4.88
CA GLY A 42 4.09 4.98 -3.67
C GLY A 42 4.77 3.73 -3.13
N ALA A 43 5.47 3.02 -4.02
CA ALA A 43 5.94 1.66 -3.75
C ALA A 43 7.01 1.60 -2.65
N GLY A 44 7.70 2.70 -2.34
CA GLY A 44 8.82 2.72 -1.40
C GLY A 44 9.89 1.73 -1.82
N CYS A 45 10.17 0.74 -0.97
CA CYS A 45 11.08 -0.36 -1.29
C CYS A 45 10.44 -1.50 -2.12
N GLY A 46 9.20 -1.35 -2.57
CA GLY A 46 8.43 -2.31 -3.37
C GLY A 46 7.63 -3.33 -2.54
N ILE A 47 7.50 -3.16 -1.23
CA ILE A 47 6.91 -4.15 -0.31
C ILE A 47 5.52 -4.67 -0.76
N LEU A 48 4.59 -3.77 -1.14
CA LEU A 48 3.21 -4.14 -1.46
C LEU A 48 3.16 -4.91 -2.77
N GLY A 49 3.74 -4.36 -3.83
CA GLY A 49 3.82 -4.99 -5.14
C GLY A 49 4.52 -6.35 -5.09
N LEU A 50 5.64 -6.46 -4.37
CA LEU A 50 6.40 -7.70 -4.26
C LEU A 50 5.65 -8.79 -3.47
N LEU A 51 4.99 -8.45 -2.35
CA LEU A 51 4.15 -9.40 -1.64
C LEU A 51 2.98 -9.88 -2.52
N CYS A 52 2.33 -8.97 -3.25
CA CYS A 52 1.25 -9.34 -4.17
C CYS A 52 1.74 -10.26 -5.30
N ALA A 53 2.90 -9.97 -5.89
CA ALA A 53 3.51 -10.78 -6.94
C ALA A 53 4.04 -12.13 -6.45
N ARG A 54 4.32 -12.28 -5.15
CA ARG A 54 4.63 -13.58 -4.54
C ARG A 54 3.37 -14.45 -4.44
N GLU A 55 2.23 -13.85 -4.10
CA GLU A 55 0.97 -14.59 -3.96
C GLU A 55 0.41 -15.06 -5.29
N GLN A 56 0.52 -14.24 -6.33
CA GLN A 56 -0.05 -14.51 -7.65
C GLN A 56 0.93 -14.12 -8.74
N THR A 57 0.90 -14.84 -9.86
CA THR A 57 1.63 -14.41 -11.07
C THR A 57 0.99 -13.15 -11.61
N LEU A 58 1.71 -12.02 -11.61
CA LEU A 58 1.21 -10.70 -12.00
C LEU A 58 2.17 -10.00 -12.96
N GLU A 59 1.63 -9.14 -13.82
CA GLU A 59 2.41 -8.09 -14.49
C GLU A 59 2.51 -6.90 -13.52
N LEU A 60 3.63 -6.82 -12.79
CA LEU A 60 3.85 -5.81 -11.75
C LEU A 60 4.48 -4.55 -12.32
N GLN A 61 3.87 -3.40 -12.05
CA GLN A 61 4.49 -2.10 -12.18
C GLN A 61 4.44 -1.34 -10.84
N MET A 62 5.48 -0.57 -10.55
CA MET A 62 5.64 0.18 -9.30
C MET A 62 6.00 1.63 -9.62
N LEU A 63 5.37 2.59 -8.95
CA LEU A 63 5.72 4.01 -9.02
C LEU A 63 6.30 4.45 -7.68
N GLU A 64 7.48 5.05 -7.72
CA GLU A 64 8.12 5.62 -6.55
C GLU A 64 8.81 6.93 -6.92
N ILE A 65 8.54 8.00 -6.20
CA ILE A 65 9.04 9.33 -6.53
C ILE A 65 10.44 9.59 -6.00
N ASP A 66 10.84 8.98 -4.89
CA ASP A 66 12.22 9.05 -4.38
C ASP A 66 13.13 8.16 -5.25
N PRO A 67 14.12 8.75 -5.96
CA PRO A 67 15.05 7.99 -6.80
C PRO A 67 15.75 6.86 -6.07
N LYS A 68 16.16 7.05 -4.82
CA LYS A 68 16.89 6.05 -4.03
C LYS A 68 15.96 4.92 -3.59
N ALA A 69 14.76 5.24 -3.12
CA ALA A 69 13.76 4.22 -2.80
C ALA A 69 13.39 3.41 -4.06
N SER A 70 13.21 4.08 -5.20
CA SER A 70 12.92 3.43 -6.48
C SER A 70 14.04 2.46 -6.92
N LEU A 71 15.31 2.83 -6.69
CA LEU A 71 16.45 1.97 -6.97
C LEU A 71 16.45 0.73 -6.07
N LEU A 72 16.12 0.89 -4.79
CA LEU A 72 15.96 -0.24 -3.87
C LEU A 72 14.79 -1.13 -4.26
N ALA A 73 13.65 -0.57 -4.71
CA ALA A 73 12.54 -1.36 -5.23
C ALA A 73 12.94 -2.19 -6.47
N ARG A 74 13.72 -1.61 -7.39
CA ARG A 74 14.27 -2.36 -8.55
C ARG A 74 15.15 -3.50 -8.09
N ARG A 75 16.07 -3.24 -7.16
CA ARG A 75 16.98 -4.25 -6.60
C ARG A 75 16.21 -5.37 -5.91
N ASN A 76 15.22 -5.02 -5.09
CA ASN A 76 14.36 -5.98 -4.41
C ASN A 76 13.59 -6.85 -5.40
N ALA A 77 13.01 -6.26 -6.45
CA ALA A 77 12.33 -7.00 -7.50
C ALA A 77 13.25 -7.97 -8.25
N ALA A 78 14.44 -7.50 -8.65
CA ALA A 78 15.44 -8.31 -9.34
C ALA A 78 15.94 -9.51 -8.51
N ASN A 79 15.92 -9.39 -7.18
CA ASN A 79 16.30 -10.46 -6.25
C ASN A 79 15.21 -11.52 -6.01
N THR A 80 14.09 -11.46 -6.74
CA THR A 80 12.99 -12.43 -6.62
C THR A 80 12.74 -13.14 -7.93
N SER A 81 12.37 -14.42 -7.88
CA SER A 81 12.05 -15.19 -9.09
C SER A 81 10.70 -14.81 -9.72
N PHE A 82 9.76 -14.31 -8.91
CA PHE A 82 8.38 -14.02 -9.31
C PHE A 82 8.16 -12.57 -9.78
N ALA A 83 9.04 -11.62 -9.40
CA ALA A 83 8.91 -10.22 -9.77
C ALA A 83 10.15 -9.66 -10.50
N LYS A 84 11.08 -10.50 -10.97
CA LYS A 84 12.27 -10.07 -11.73
C LYS A 84 11.98 -9.19 -12.95
N ASN A 85 10.80 -9.34 -13.55
CA ASN A 85 10.35 -8.56 -14.72
C ASN A 85 9.48 -7.34 -14.32
N ALA A 86 9.37 -7.03 -13.03
CA ALA A 86 8.59 -5.90 -12.58
C ALA A 86 9.21 -4.59 -13.09
N LEU A 87 8.35 -3.69 -13.57
CA LEU A 87 8.79 -2.36 -14.00
C LEU A 87 8.65 -1.39 -12.83
N VAL A 88 9.75 -0.83 -12.38
CA VAL A 88 9.73 0.31 -11.45
C VAL A 88 9.87 1.59 -12.27
N HIS A 89 9.11 2.62 -11.93
CA HIS A 89 9.22 3.95 -12.54
C HIS A 89 9.54 4.95 -11.44
N ASN A 90 10.60 5.73 -11.65
CA ASN A 90 10.92 6.81 -10.72
C ASN A 90 10.18 8.08 -11.12
N MET A 91 8.91 8.18 -10.74
CA MET A 91 8.07 9.32 -11.11
C MET A 91 6.79 9.40 -10.26
N SER A 92 6.15 10.57 -10.31
CA SER A 92 4.81 10.76 -9.78
C SER A 92 3.76 10.01 -10.61
N ILE A 93 2.71 9.54 -9.94
CA ILE A 93 1.48 9.04 -10.59
C ILE A 93 0.82 10.10 -11.49
N PHE A 94 1.00 11.39 -11.19
CA PHE A 94 0.45 12.49 -11.98
C PHE A 94 1.09 12.61 -13.37
N ASP A 95 2.38 12.27 -13.45
CA ASP A 95 3.16 12.26 -14.68
C ASP A 95 3.07 10.92 -15.41
N PHE A 96 2.71 9.85 -14.70
CA PHE A 96 2.63 8.51 -15.26
C PHE A 96 1.53 8.37 -16.33
N LYS A 97 1.99 8.10 -17.56
CA LYS A 97 1.15 7.76 -18.72
C LYS A 97 1.37 6.29 -19.05
N SER A 98 0.27 5.57 -19.27
CA SER A 98 0.28 4.17 -19.65
C SER A 98 -0.71 3.98 -20.79
N SER A 99 -0.31 3.27 -21.83
CA SER A 99 -1.20 2.81 -22.91
C SER A 99 -2.07 1.63 -22.49
N VAL A 100 -1.78 1.03 -21.34
CA VAL A 100 -2.53 -0.07 -20.75
C VAL A 100 -3.19 0.33 -19.45
N LEU A 101 -4.37 -0.24 -19.20
CA LEU A 101 -5.07 -0.15 -17.92
C LEU A 101 -4.70 -1.32 -17.02
N PHE A 102 -4.85 -1.11 -15.70
CA PHE A 102 -4.51 -2.08 -14.66
C PHE A 102 -5.75 -2.78 -14.13
N ASP A 103 -5.63 -4.07 -13.84
CA ASP A 103 -6.71 -4.86 -13.22
C ASP A 103 -6.78 -4.59 -11.72
N THR A 104 -5.63 -4.31 -11.09
CA THR A 104 -5.54 -3.92 -9.69
C THR A 104 -4.59 -2.75 -9.54
N ILE A 105 -4.99 -1.77 -8.74
CA ILE A 105 -4.12 -0.70 -8.25
C ILE A 105 -4.09 -0.83 -6.73
N ILE A 106 -2.91 -0.87 -6.14
CA ILE A 106 -2.70 -0.92 -4.69
C ILE A 106 -1.90 0.29 -4.24
N THR A 107 -2.24 0.86 -3.10
CA THR A 107 -1.49 1.99 -2.54
C THR A 107 -1.70 2.12 -1.03
N ASN A 108 -0.65 2.50 -0.32
CA ASN A 108 -0.67 2.94 1.07
C ASN A 108 -0.13 4.38 1.10
N PRO A 109 -0.93 5.38 0.68
CA PRO A 109 -0.46 6.74 0.55
C PRO A 109 -0.11 7.31 1.93
N PRO A 110 0.87 8.23 2.03
CA PRO A 110 1.09 8.97 3.26
C PRO A 110 -0.22 9.68 3.65
N PHE A 111 -0.65 9.52 4.90
CA PHE A 111 -1.89 10.11 5.39
C PHE A 111 -1.73 11.63 5.44
N TYR A 112 -2.55 12.35 4.66
CA TYR A 112 -2.65 13.80 4.78
C TYR A 112 -3.28 14.13 6.13
N ASN A 113 -2.51 14.76 7.03
CA ASN A 113 -3.06 15.39 8.22
C ASN A 113 -2.51 16.81 8.31
N PRO A 114 -3.33 17.84 8.05
CA PRO A 114 -2.89 19.23 8.03
C PRO A 114 -2.42 19.76 9.41
N HIS A 115 -2.55 18.97 10.48
CA HIS A 115 -2.27 19.37 11.85
C HIS A 115 -1.01 18.72 12.47
N ILE A 116 -0.19 17.97 11.72
CA ILE A 116 1.01 17.31 12.27
C ILE A 116 2.23 18.25 12.21
N LEU A 117 2.93 18.40 13.35
CA LEU A 117 4.17 19.17 13.50
C LEU A 117 5.32 18.58 12.66
N LYS A 118 6.14 19.46 12.06
CA LYS A 118 7.29 19.12 11.22
C LYS A 118 8.32 18.24 11.97
N SER A 119 8.86 17.23 11.28
CA SER A 119 10.01 16.47 11.78
C SER A 119 11.30 17.27 11.58
N PRO A 120 12.37 17.08 12.37
CA PRO A 120 13.66 17.72 12.11
C PRO A 120 14.49 17.05 10.98
N ASN A 121 13.98 15.98 10.35
CA ASN A 121 14.68 15.27 9.26
C ASN A 121 14.08 15.66 7.89
N ASP A 122 14.88 16.30 7.03
CA ASP A 122 14.45 16.86 5.75
C ASP A 122 13.95 15.81 4.74
N ARG A 123 14.35 14.54 4.83
CA ARG A 123 13.79 13.46 3.99
C ARG A 123 12.48 12.91 4.52
N LYS A 124 12.36 12.78 5.85
CA LYS A 124 11.07 12.55 6.50
C LYS A 124 10.12 13.72 6.29
N ASN A 125 10.64 14.92 6.07
CA ASN A 125 9.90 16.06 5.62
C ASN A 125 9.66 16.04 4.12
N LEU A 126 10.53 15.59 3.22
CA LEU A 126 10.19 15.44 1.79
C LEU A 126 9.01 14.47 1.60
N ALA A 127 8.98 13.36 2.33
CA ALA A 127 7.85 12.44 2.39
C ALA A 127 6.56 13.04 3.01
N ARG A 128 6.68 14.14 3.77
CA ARG A 128 5.57 14.91 4.41
C ARG A 128 5.31 16.30 3.80
N ILE A 129 6.20 16.83 2.98
CA ILE A 129 6.07 18.06 2.19
C ILE A 129 5.43 17.65 0.85
N GLN A 130 5.66 16.40 0.41
CA GLN A 130 4.78 15.65 -0.49
C GLN A 130 3.41 15.29 0.11
N ASP A 131 3.02 15.87 1.25
CA ASP A 131 1.63 15.82 1.76
C ASP A 131 0.60 16.40 0.77
N SER A 132 1.01 17.01 -0.35
CA SER A 132 0.11 17.29 -1.46
C SER A 132 0.11 16.16 -2.50
N MET A 133 -0.15 14.92 -2.10
CA MET A 133 -0.95 14.04 -2.98
C MET A 133 -2.40 14.19 -2.53
N PRO A 134 -3.14 15.23 -2.98
CA PRO A 134 -4.52 15.38 -2.57
C PRO A 134 -5.26 14.11 -2.94
N LEU A 135 -6.02 13.56 -1.99
CA LEU A 135 -6.76 12.33 -2.20
C LEU A 135 -7.58 12.38 -3.50
N ALA A 136 -8.23 13.50 -3.78
CA ALA A 136 -8.97 13.73 -5.02
C ALA A 136 -8.11 13.54 -6.30
N ALA A 137 -6.88 14.06 -6.31
CA ALA A 137 -5.98 13.95 -7.45
C ALA A 137 -5.43 12.52 -7.62
N LEU A 138 -5.13 11.83 -6.51
CA LEU A 138 -4.77 10.41 -6.51
C LEU A 138 -5.91 9.59 -7.11
N LEU A 139 -7.13 9.77 -6.60
CA LEU A 139 -8.30 9.02 -7.05
C LEU A 139 -8.64 9.28 -8.52
N ALA A 140 -8.45 10.52 -9.01
CA ALA A 140 -8.58 10.83 -10.43
C ALA A 140 -7.55 10.06 -11.28
N SER A 141 -6.31 9.96 -10.82
CA SER A 141 -5.27 9.18 -11.50
C SER A 141 -5.55 7.67 -11.45
N VAL A 142 -6.00 7.16 -10.31
CA VAL A 142 -6.46 5.77 -10.16
C VAL A 142 -7.57 5.48 -11.16
N LYS A 143 -8.63 6.31 -11.21
CA LYS A 143 -9.75 6.10 -12.14
C LYS A 143 -9.31 6.07 -13.61
N ARG A 144 -8.36 6.93 -13.98
CA ARG A 144 -7.80 6.97 -15.35
C ARG A 144 -7.04 5.70 -15.71
N LEU A 145 -6.38 5.07 -14.74
CA LEU A 145 -5.48 3.93 -14.97
C LEU A 145 -6.12 2.58 -14.69
N LEU A 146 -7.24 2.54 -13.96
CA LEU A 146 -7.93 1.31 -13.57
C LEU A 146 -8.85 0.82 -14.69
N LYS A 147 -8.82 -0.48 -14.98
CA LYS A 147 -9.78 -1.11 -15.90
C LYS A 147 -11.21 -1.02 -15.36
N PRO A 148 -12.23 -1.05 -16.24
CA PRO A 148 -13.58 -1.38 -15.82
C PRO A 148 -13.57 -2.68 -14.98
N ARG A 149 -14.26 -2.66 -13.84
CA ARG A 149 -14.30 -3.78 -12.86
C ARG A 149 -12.97 -4.11 -12.17
N GLY A 150 -11.90 -3.35 -12.41
CA GLY A 150 -10.63 -3.46 -11.70
C GLY A 150 -10.77 -3.08 -10.22
N ASN A 151 -9.82 -3.53 -9.39
CA ASN A 151 -9.79 -3.25 -7.95
C ASN A 151 -8.85 -2.09 -7.63
N LEU A 152 -9.35 -1.09 -6.91
CA LEU A 152 -8.50 -0.24 -6.07
C LEU A 152 -8.41 -0.89 -4.68
N LEU A 153 -7.18 -1.11 -4.20
CA LEU A 153 -6.88 -1.59 -2.85
C LEU A 153 -6.12 -0.49 -2.12
N LEU A 154 -6.68 0.02 -1.03
CA LEU A 154 -6.17 1.20 -0.34
C LEU A 154 -6.19 0.99 1.17
N CYS A 155 -5.11 1.39 1.85
CA CYS A 155 -5.08 1.62 3.29
C CYS A 155 -5.20 3.12 3.55
N TYR A 156 -6.03 3.51 4.50
CA TYR A 156 -6.22 4.91 4.87
C TYR A 156 -6.44 5.07 6.38
N ASP A 157 -6.28 6.29 6.88
CA ASP A 157 -6.61 6.63 8.26
C ASP A 157 -8.12 6.46 8.49
N ALA A 158 -8.50 5.65 9.49
CA ALA A 158 -9.90 5.41 9.80
C ALA A 158 -10.65 6.68 10.26
N ARG A 159 -9.94 7.64 10.87
CA ARG A 159 -10.53 8.92 11.33
C ARG A 159 -10.98 9.79 10.16
N GLU A 160 -10.35 9.62 9.01
CA GLU A 160 -10.64 10.36 7.78
C GLU A 160 -11.67 9.63 6.87
N CYS A 161 -12.38 8.61 7.39
CA CYS A 161 -13.36 7.85 6.61
C CYS A 161 -14.42 8.73 5.94
N THR A 162 -14.89 9.79 6.60
CA THR A 162 -15.88 10.71 6.03
C THR A 162 -15.36 11.35 4.74
N VAL A 163 -14.14 11.87 4.77
CA VAL A 163 -13.48 12.50 3.60
C VAL A 163 -13.17 11.44 2.55
N LEU A 164 -12.64 10.29 2.97
CA LEU A 164 -12.31 9.18 2.08
C LEU A 164 -13.51 8.69 1.28
N PHE A 165 -14.62 8.42 1.95
CA PHE A 165 -15.82 7.86 1.35
C PHE A 165 -16.46 8.86 0.38
N TYR A 166 -16.46 10.14 0.77
CA TYR A 166 -16.92 11.23 -0.08
C TYR A 166 -16.08 11.35 -1.36
N GLU A 167 -14.76 11.44 -1.26
CA GLU A 167 -13.88 11.63 -2.41
C GLU A 167 -13.86 10.41 -3.34
N LEU A 168 -13.94 9.18 -2.79
CA LEU A 168 -14.13 7.96 -3.60
C LEU A 168 -15.41 8.03 -4.42
N ARG A 169 -16.54 8.32 -3.77
CA ARG A 169 -17.84 8.40 -4.44
C ARG A 169 -17.85 9.50 -5.51
N LYS A 170 -17.31 10.68 -5.19
CA LYS A 170 -17.17 11.80 -6.12
C LYS A 170 -16.29 11.45 -7.31
N ALA A 171 -15.22 10.67 -7.10
CA ALA A 171 -14.40 10.14 -8.18
C ALA A 171 -15.13 9.05 -9.00
N GLY A 172 -16.26 8.49 -8.55
CA GLY A 172 -16.94 7.36 -9.20
C GLY A 172 -16.30 6.00 -8.87
N LEU A 173 -15.56 5.94 -7.76
CA LEU A 173 -15.03 4.71 -7.17
C LEU A 173 -15.91 4.35 -5.96
N TYR A 174 -16.49 3.16 -5.97
CA TYR A 174 -17.43 2.73 -4.95
C TYR A 174 -16.83 1.59 -4.16
N ILE A 175 -16.88 1.72 -2.83
CA ILE A 175 -16.33 0.74 -1.90
C ILE A 175 -17.22 -0.50 -1.91
N GLN A 176 -16.64 -1.65 -2.21
CA GLN A 176 -17.32 -2.93 -2.16
C GLN A 176 -17.02 -3.66 -0.84
N ASN A 177 -15.78 -3.62 -0.35
CA ASN A 177 -15.42 -4.15 0.96
C ASN A 177 -14.60 -3.13 1.77
N ALA A 178 -14.88 -3.02 3.07
CA ALA A 178 -14.09 -2.26 4.02
C ALA A 178 -13.74 -3.13 5.24
N CYS A 179 -12.50 -3.08 5.69
CA CYS A 179 -12.01 -3.78 6.88
C CYS A 179 -11.31 -2.78 7.79
N PHE A 180 -11.80 -2.63 9.02
CA PHE A 180 -11.19 -1.73 9.99
C PHE A 180 -10.09 -2.44 10.78
N VAL A 181 -9.01 -1.73 11.07
CA VAL A 181 -7.88 -2.20 11.86
C VAL A 181 -7.85 -1.42 13.16
N TYR A 182 -7.82 -2.15 14.26
CA TYR A 182 -7.88 -1.63 15.61
C TYR A 182 -6.55 -1.90 16.34
N PRO A 183 -5.99 -0.90 17.03
CA PRO A 183 -4.82 -1.10 17.87
C PRO A 183 -5.12 -2.11 19.00
N LEU A 184 -6.28 -1.97 19.63
CA LEU A 184 -6.81 -2.81 20.71
C LEU A 184 -8.33 -2.95 20.58
N ARG A 185 -8.93 -3.89 21.31
CA ARG A 185 -10.38 -4.16 21.26
C ARG A 185 -11.25 -3.04 21.83
N ASP A 186 -10.71 -2.26 22.76
CA ASP A 186 -11.36 -1.18 23.48
C ASP A 186 -11.00 0.22 22.94
N ARG A 187 -10.39 0.29 21.76
CA ARG A 187 -9.95 1.53 21.11
C ARG A 187 -10.67 1.72 19.79
N ASP A 188 -10.62 2.96 19.28
CA ASP A 188 -11.10 3.26 17.94
C ASP A 188 -10.19 2.66 16.88
N ALA A 189 -10.74 2.43 15.68
CA ALA A 189 -9.96 1.99 14.54
C ALA A 189 -8.90 3.04 14.19
N SER A 190 -7.68 2.58 13.91
CA SER A 190 -6.61 3.44 13.41
C SER A 190 -6.56 3.45 11.89
N LEU A 191 -6.94 2.35 11.23
CA LEU A 191 -6.90 2.23 9.78
C LEU A 191 -8.19 1.65 9.22
N VAL A 192 -8.46 1.98 7.97
CA VAL A 192 -9.44 1.31 7.12
C VAL A 192 -8.75 0.78 5.87
N LEU A 193 -8.94 -0.51 5.58
CA LEU A 193 -8.55 -1.16 4.34
C LEU A 193 -9.78 -1.23 3.46
N ILE A 194 -9.68 -0.79 2.21
CA ILE A 194 -10.79 -0.84 1.28
C ILE A 194 -10.44 -1.58 0.00
N GLN A 195 -11.46 -2.24 -0.55
CA GLN A 195 -11.50 -2.64 -1.94
C GLN A 195 -12.63 -1.88 -2.62
N ALA A 196 -12.27 -1.04 -3.59
CA ALA A 196 -13.19 -0.20 -4.35
C ALA A 196 -13.12 -0.50 -5.85
N LYS A 197 -14.18 -0.15 -6.58
CA LYS A 197 -14.31 -0.38 -8.02
C LYS A 197 -15.00 0.79 -8.70
N ILE A 198 -14.72 0.98 -9.99
CA ILE A 198 -15.47 1.92 -10.83
C ILE A 198 -16.92 1.46 -10.94
N ASP A 199 -17.85 2.39 -10.66
CA ASP A 199 -19.30 2.24 -10.85
C ASP A 199 -19.92 0.96 -10.25
N TYR A 200 -19.39 0.50 -9.10
CA TYR A 200 -19.97 -0.63 -8.40
C TYR A 200 -21.33 -0.27 -7.80
N LYS A 201 -22.35 -1.08 -8.11
CA LYS A 201 -23.76 -0.86 -7.73
C LYS A 201 -24.24 -1.73 -6.57
N GLY A 202 -23.37 -2.57 -6.00
CA GLY A 202 -23.75 -3.41 -4.87
C GLY A 202 -23.60 -2.68 -3.54
N MET A 203 -23.97 -3.38 -2.46
CA MET A 203 -23.86 -2.85 -1.10
C MET A 203 -22.42 -2.93 -0.59
N LEU A 204 -22.03 -1.92 0.20
CA LEU A 204 -20.80 -1.96 0.98
C LEU A 204 -20.85 -3.12 1.97
N ARG A 205 -19.82 -3.96 1.98
CA ARG A 205 -19.61 -4.99 3.01
C ARG A 205 -18.57 -4.50 4.01
N ILE A 206 -18.96 -4.44 5.27
CA ILE A 206 -18.02 -4.29 6.38
C ILE A 206 -17.55 -5.68 6.79
N LEU A 207 -16.25 -5.94 6.65
CA LEU A 207 -15.62 -7.20 7.00
C LEU A 207 -15.31 -7.26 8.50
N PRO A 208 -15.13 -8.48 9.06
CA PRO A 208 -14.62 -8.63 10.42
C PRO A 208 -13.33 -7.82 10.63
N PRO A 209 -13.19 -7.14 11.76
CA PRO A 209 -12.04 -6.27 12.01
C PRO A 209 -10.75 -7.05 12.25
N ILE A 210 -9.62 -6.37 12.10
CA ILE A 210 -8.30 -6.87 12.50
C ILE A 210 -7.91 -6.15 13.78
N TYR A 211 -7.49 -6.91 14.80
CA TYR A 211 -6.89 -6.35 16.01
C TYR A 211 -5.38 -6.59 15.99
N THR A 212 -4.58 -5.60 16.34
CA THR A 212 -3.11 -5.70 16.24
C THR A 212 -2.46 -6.20 17.53
N HIS A 213 -2.84 -5.66 18.69
CA HIS A 213 -2.25 -6.02 19.98
C HIS A 213 -3.31 -6.53 20.97
N ASN A 214 -2.91 -7.30 22.00
CA ASN A 214 -3.83 -7.68 23.08
C ASN A 214 -3.75 -6.74 24.29
N SER A 215 -2.64 -6.00 24.47
CA SER A 215 -2.45 -5.12 25.62
C SER A 215 -1.96 -3.71 25.24
N PRO A 216 -2.23 -2.69 26.10
CA PRO A 216 -1.88 -1.30 25.82
C PRO A 216 -0.40 -1.00 25.60
N ASN A 217 0.51 -1.85 26.06
CA ASN A 217 1.94 -1.66 25.85
C ASN A 217 2.36 -1.93 24.39
N GLN A 218 1.47 -2.53 23.57
CA GLN A 218 1.69 -2.85 22.17
C GLN A 218 2.95 -3.69 21.90
N GLN A 219 3.34 -4.52 22.87
CA GLN A 219 4.44 -5.47 22.72
C GLN A 219 3.94 -6.88 22.39
N ASP A 220 2.64 -7.13 22.55
CA ASP A 220 2.02 -8.44 22.39
C ASP A 220 1.06 -8.48 21.19
N ASN A 221 1.55 -9.05 20.08
CA ASN A 221 0.74 -9.19 18.87
C ASN A 221 -0.41 -10.19 19.07
N THR A 222 -1.58 -9.87 18.52
CA THR A 222 -2.68 -10.85 18.40
C THR A 222 -2.26 -12.04 17.54
N GLU A 223 -2.99 -13.15 17.65
CA GLU A 223 -2.80 -14.30 16.76
C GLU A 223 -2.99 -13.90 15.28
N GLN A 224 -3.96 -13.04 14.99
CA GLN A 224 -4.19 -12.53 13.63
C GLN A 224 -2.97 -11.78 13.09
N LEU A 225 -2.39 -10.87 13.87
CA LEU A 225 -1.22 -10.11 13.42
C LEU A 225 0.01 -11.02 13.28
N ARG A 226 0.21 -11.99 14.17
CA ARG A 226 1.27 -12.98 14.05
C ARG A 226 1.15 -13.81 12.77
N GLN A 227 -0.07 -14.18 12.37
CA GLN A 227 -0.31 -14.86 11.09
C GLN A 227 -0.01 -13.97 9.88
N ILE A 228 -0.30 -12.67 9.96
CA ILE A 228 0.07 -11.70 8.90
C ILE A 228 1.59 -11.60 8.78
N TYR A 229 2.33 -11.52 9.89
CA TYR A 229 3.79 -11.48 9.86
C TYR A 229 4.40 -12.80 9.37
N ALA A 230 3.88 -13.94 9.81
CA ALA A 230 4.32 -15.26 9.35
C ALA A 230 4.04 -15.47 7.84
N TRP A 231 2.90 -14.95 7.35
CA TRP A 231 2.59 -14.92 5.92
C TRP A 231 3.53 -13.99 5.17
N ALA A 232 3.73 -12.76 5.66
CA ALA A 232 4.59 -11.78 5.01
C ALA A 232 6.02 -12.30 4.89
N HIS A 233 6.54 -12.92 5.95
CA HIS A 233 7.88 -13.52 6.00
C HIS A 233 8.93 -12.60 5.36
N THR A 234 9.07 -11.40 5.91
CA THR A 234 9.96 -10.36 5.38
C THR A 234 11.14 -10.14 6.30
N HIS A 235 12.31 -9.89 5.72
CA HIS A 235 13.49 -9.45 6.44
C HIS A 235 13.93 -8.09 5.89
N SER A 236 14.09 -7.13 6.80
CA SER A 236 14.48 -5.75 6.47
C SER A 236 16.00 -5.60 6.49
N ILE A 237 16.59 -5.24 5.35
CA ILE A 237 17.99 -4.84 5.26
C ILE A 237 18.05 -3.31 5.18
N LYS A 238 18.59 -2.67 6.23
CA LYS A 238 18.69 -1.21 6.33
C LYS A 238 19.97 -0.73 5.64
N VAL A 239 19.85 0.24 4.77
CA VAL A 239 20.97 0.91 4.08
C VAL A 239 20.84 2.41 4.24
N GLN A 240 21.96 3.13 4.40
CA GLN A 240 21.88 4.60 4.40
C GLN A 240 21.79 5.09 2.96
N SER A 241 21.07 6.20 2.76
CA SER A 241 21.01 6.81 1.44
C SER A 241 22.37 7.18 0.85
N ILE A 242 23.37 7.50 1.68
CA ILE A 242 24.71 7.91 1.22
C ILE A 242 25.47 6.75 0.55
N ASP A 243 25.07 5.51 0.86
CA ASP A 243 25.66 4.27 0.33
C ASP A 243 25.00 3.80 -0.98
N ILE A 244 24.10 4.61 -1.54
CA ILE A 244 23.28 4.34 -2.74
C ILE A 244 23.52 5.44 -3.77
#